data_AF-A0A2H3LD93-F1
#
_entry.id   AF-A0A2H3LD93-F1
#
_cell.length_a   1.000
_cell.length_b   1.000
_cell.length_c   1.000
_cell.angle_alpha   90.00
_cell.angle_beta   90.00
_cell.angle_gamma   90.00
#
_symmetry.space_group_name_H-M   'P 1'
#
loop_
_entity.id
_entity.type
_entity.pdbx_description
1 polymer ?
#
loop_
_entity_poly.entity_id
_entity_poly.type
_entity_poly.pdbx_seq_one_letter_code
_entity_poly.pdbx_strand_id
1 'polypeptide(L)'
;MNTTTVQSVVAAAQALSPTEQFEVIQALTRVLQQRYLGTVSFSVTQTPIIPLPATVRRTPPVTNLADFAADFWPEDETADDITTYIAQQRATDRARDLPDQELL
;
A
#
# COMPACT_ATOMS: atom_id res chain seq x y z
N MET A 1 -7.78 -23.63 32.30
CA MET A 1 -8.15 -22.40 31.56
C MET A 1 -6.87 -21.61 31.33
N ASN A 2 -6.21 -21.77 30.18
CA ASN A 2 -4.93 -21.10 29.91
C ASN A 2 -5.18 -19.87 29.04
N THR A 3 -5.42 -18.73 29.66
CA THR A 3 -5.26 -17.43 28.99
C THR A 3 -3.77 -17.10 28.97
N THR A 4 -3.02 -17.75 28.08
CA THR A 4 -1.63 -17.38 27.82
C THR A 4 -1.64 -15.93 27.32
N THR A 5 -1.10 -15.00 28.10
CA THR A 5 -1.13 -13.58 27.77
C THR A 5 -0.20 -13.30 26.59
N VAL A 6 -0.53 -12.32 25.76
CA VAL A 6 0.31 -11.94 24.61
C VAL A 6 1.75 -11.65 25.07
N GLN A 7 1.91 -11.09 26.27
CA GLN A 7 3.21 -10.85 26.91
C GLN A 7 4.06 -12.12 27.05
N SER A 8 3.49 -13.25 27.46
CA SER A 8 4.27 -14.48 27.64
C SER A 8 4.68 -15.09 26.31
N VAL A 9 3.88 -14.92 25.26
CA VAL A 9 4.22 -15.36 23.89
C VAL A 9 5.35 -14.50 23.33
N VAL A 10 5.31 -13.19 23.55
CA VAL A 10 6.39 -12.27 23.13
C VAL A 10 7.68 -12.57 23.88
N ALA A 11 7.63 -12.80 25.20
CA ALA A 11 8.79 -13.17 26.00
C ALA A 11 9.41 -14.50 25.54
N ALA A 12 8.58 -15.50 25.22
CA ALA A 12 9.04 -16.77 24.68
C ALA A 12 9.68 -16.61 23.28
N ALA A 13 9.10 -15.78 22.41
CA ALA A 13 9.66 -15.50 21.10
C ALA A 13 11.01 -14.77 21.19
N GLN A 14 11.18 -13.85 22.14
CA GLN A 14 12.44 -13.12 22.35
C GLN A 14 13.59 -14.01 22.86
N ALA A 15 13.28 -15.14 23.49
CA ALA A 15 14.27 -16.10 23.96
C ALA A 15 14.84 -17.00 22.83
N LEU A 16 14.23 -16.97 21.64
CA LEU A 16 14.68 -17.71 20.47
C LEU A 16 15.87 -17.03 19.79
N SER A 17 16.61 -17.77 18.97
CA SER A 17 17.64 -17.19 18.11
C SER A 17 17.04 -16.21 17.08
N PRO A 18 17.81 -15.26 16.53
CA PRO A 18 17.30 -14.29 15.55
C PRO A 18 16.63 -14.93 14.33
N THR A 19 17.12 -16.08 13.87
CA THR A 19 16.54 -16.82 12.75
C THR A 19 15.17 -17.38 13.10
N GLU A 20 15.06 -18.03 14.26
CA GLU A 20 13.79 -18.60 14.75
C GLU A 20 12.75 -17.51 15.04
N GLN A 21 13.18 -16.34 15.53
CA GLN A 21 12.31 -15.17 15.67
C GLN A 21 11.70 -14.76 14.33
N PHE A 22 12.50 -14.75 13.27
CA PHE A 22 12.03 -14.40 11.93
C PHE A 22 11.06 -15.45 11.37
N GLU A 23 11.30 -16.74 11.63
CA GLU A 23 10.37 -17.82 11.27
C GLU A 23 9.02 -17.69 11.99
N VAL A 24 9.03 -17.36 13.28
CA VAL A 24 7.80 -17.12 14.06
C VAL A 24 7.01 -15.94 13.47
N ILE A 25 7.67 -14.84 13.12
CA ILE A 25 7.02 -13.68 12.48
C ILE A 25 6.40 -14.09 11.13
N GLN A 26 7.13 -14.84 10.29
CA GLN A 26 6.61 -15.31 9.01
C GLN A 26 5.39 -16.23 9.17
N ALA A 27 5.45 -17.18 10.12
CA ALA A 27 4.35 -18.09 10.41
C ALA A 27 3.10 -17.33 10.88
N LEU A 28 3.26 -16.38 11.81
CA LEU A 28 2.16 -15.54 12.28
C LEU A 28 1.56 -14.71 11.15
N THR A 29 2.40 -14.13 10.30
CA THR A 29 1.96 -13.34 9.15
C THR A 29 1.12 -14.18 8.19
N ARG A 30 1.55 -15.41 7.89
CA ARG A 30 0.82 -16.33 7.01
C ARG A 30 -0.54 -16.73 7.59
N VAL A 31 -0.60 -17.02 8.89
CA VAL A 31 -1.86 -17.34 9.58
C VAL A 31 -2.83 -16.16 9.55
N LEU A 32 -2.34 -14.95 9.78
CA LEU A 32 -3.17 -13.74 9.71
C LEU A 32 -3.66 -13.51 8.28
N GLN A 33 -2.79 -13.61 7.28
CA GLN A 33 -3.17 -13.48 5.87
C GLN A 33 -4.27 -14.47 5.49
N GLN A 34 -4.13 -15.76 5.82
CA GLN A 34 -5.14 -16.77 5.54
C GLN A 34 -6.49 -16.45 6.21
N ARG A 35 -6.45 -15.95 7.44
CA ARG A 35 -7.66 -15.59 8.20
C ARG A 35 -8.38 -14.38 7.59
N TYR A 36 -7.64 -13.40 7.08
CA TYR A 36 -8.21 -12.18 6.50
C TYR A 36 -8.53 -12.32 5.00
N LEU A 37 -7.85 -13.20 4.25
CA LEU A 37 -8.16 -13.47 2.84
C LEU A 37 -9.56 -14.09 2.66
N GLY A 38 -10.03 -14.91 3.60
CA GLY A 38 -11.40 -15.44 3.59
C GLY A 38 -12.50 -14.41 3.86
N THR A 39 -12.15 -13.19 4.29
CA THR A 39 -13.10 -12.11 4.61
C THR A 39 -13.21 -11.05 3.52
N VAL A 40 -12.43 -11.14 2.44
CA VAL A 40 -12.46 -10.15 1.35
C VAL A 40 -13.05 -10.77 0.09
N SER A 41 -14.37 -10.65 -0.06
CA SER A 41 -15.00 -10.75 -1.37
C SER A 41 -14.83 -9.40 -2.05
N PHE A 42 -13.94 -9.34 -3.04
CA PHE A 42 -13.81 -8.16 -3.90
C PHE A 42 -14.97 -8.15 -4.89
N SER A 43 -16.03 -7.40 -4.56
CA SER A 43 -17.04 -7.00 -5.54
C SER A 43 -16.81 -5.55 -5.91
N VAL A 44 -16.65 -5.27 -7.19
CA VAL A 44 -16.42 -3.91 -7.74
C VAL A 44 -17.57 -2.94 -7.40
N THR A 45 -18.73 -3.45 -6.99
CA THR A 45 -19.91 -2.67 -6.59
C THR A 45 -20.14 -2.58 -5.08
N GLN A 46 -19.32 -3.22 -4.25
CA GLN A 46 -19.44 -3.19 -2.79
C GLN A 46 -18.10 -2.85 -2.16
N THR A 47 -18.04 -1.70 -1.50
CA THR A 47 -16.92 -1.33 -0.62
C THR A 47 -16.69 -2.51 0.34
N PRO A 48 -15.52 -3.18 0.29
CA PRO A 48 -15.29 -4.35 1.12
C PRO A 48 -15.33 -3.90 2.58
N ILE A 49 -16.38 -4.31 3.29
CA ILE A 49 -16.46 -4.13 4.73
C ILE A 49 -15.51 -5.17 5.31
N ILE A 50 -14.25 -4.81 5.46
CA ILE A 50 -13.31 -5.62 6.25
C ILE A 50 -13.70 -5.39 7.71
N PRO A 51 -14.21 -6.40 8.44
CA PRO A 51 -14.45 -6.27 9.87
C PRO A 51 -13.10 -6.28 10.59
N LEU A 52 -12.36 -5.17 10.46
CA LEU A 52 -11.17 -4.91 11.24
C LEU A 52 -11.60 -4.69 12.69
N PRO A 53 -11.03 -5.41 13.67
CA PRO A 53 -11.25 -5.13 15.08
C PRO A 53 -10.98 -3.65 15.38
N ALA A 54 -11.75 -3.05 16.28
CA ALA A 54 -11.63 -1.63 16.63
C ALA A 54 -10.19 -1.25 17.06
N THR A 55 -9.46 -2.20 17.66
CA THR A 55 -8.05 -2.05 18.07
C THR A 55 -7.05 -2.01 16.91
N VAL A 56 -7.43 -2.48 15.71
CA VAL A 56 -6.60 -2.49 14.49
C VAL A 56 -6.87 -1.26 13.62
N ARG A 57 -8.03 -0.61 13.80
CA ARG A 57 -8.37 0.65 13.13
C ARG A 57 -7.51 1.79 13.69
N ARG A 58 -6.29 1.94 13.18
CA ARG A 58 -5.38 3.03 13.54
C ARG A 58 -5.88 4.40 13.06
N THR A 59 -6.70 4.40 12.01
CA THR A 59 -7.29 5.60 11.44
C THR A 59 -8.78 5.31 11.19
N PRO A 60 -9.71 6.18 11.60
CA PRO A 60 -11.10 6.04 11.22
C PRO A 60 -11.23 5.98 9.69
N PRO A 61 -12.20 5.23 9.14
CA PRO A 61 -12.46 5.25 7.71
C PRO A 61 -12.69 6.69 7.27
N VAL A 62 -11.95 7.16 6.26
CA VAL A 62 -12.18 8.49 5.73
C VAL A 62 -13.48 8.48 4.95
N THR A 63 -14.41 9.30 5.42
CA THR A 63 -15.77 9.41 4.87
C THR A 63 -15.88 10.48 3.79
N ASN A 64 -14.90 11.38 3.70
CA ASN A 64 -14.89 12.48 2.76
C ASN A 64 -13.52 12.61 2.10
N LEU A 65 -13.48 12.47 0.76
CA LEU A 65 -12.24 12.59 -0.01
C LEU A 65 -11.65 14.01 0.04
N ALA A 66 -12.46 15.03 0.31
CA ALA A 66 -11.99 16.40 0.49
C ALA A 66 -11.03 16.55 1.69
N ASP A 67 -11.07 15.63 2.66
CA ASP A 67 -10.17 15.65 3.82
C ASP A 67 -8.74 15.22 3.44
N PHE A 68 -8.54 14.71 2.22
CA PHE A 68 -7.24 14.42 1.62
C PHE A 68 -6.82 15.46 0.58
N ALA A 69 -7.63 16.49 0.33
CA ALA A 69 -7.24 17.59 -0.54
C ALA A 69 -6.04 18.27 0.11
N ALA A 70 -4.92 18.22 -0.59
CA ALA A 70 -3.69 18.78 -0.10
C ALA A 70 -3.39 20.06 -0.85
N ASP A 71 -3.15 21.11 -0.07
CA ASP A 71 -2.90 22.49 -0.44
C ASP A 71 -1.56 22.70 -1.18
N PHE A 72 -0.87 21.60 -1.53
CA PHE A 72 0.31 21.61 -2.39
C PHE A 72 0.00 21.40 -3.87
N TRP A 73 -1.23 20.98 -4.25
CA TRP A 73 -1.60 20.87 -5.66
C TRP A 73 -2.06 22.25 -6.17
N PRO A 74 -1.51 22.77 -7.28
CA PRO A 74 -1.98 24.01 -7.87
C PRO A 74 -3.46 23.87 -8.27
N GLU A 75 -4.28 24.85 -7.91
CA GLU A 75 -5.72 24.89 -8.22
C GLU A 75 -6.01 24.70 -9.73
N ASP A 76 -5.07 25.12 -10.58
CA ASP A 76 -5.19 25.14 -12.04
C ASP A 76 -4.38 24.05 -12.75
N GLU A 77 -3.86 23.03 -12.06
CA GLU A 77 -3.20 21.92 -12.76
C GLU A 77 -4.26 21.03 -13.43
N THR A 78 -4.60 21.36 -14.67
CA THR A 78 -5.59 20.61 -15.44
C THR A 78 -4.98 19.28 -15.90
N ALA A 79 -5.82 18.27 -16.10
CA ALA A 79 -5.38 17.01 -16.71
C ALA A 79 -4.73 17.23 -18.10
N ASP A 80 -5.10 18.31 -18.77
CA ASP A 80 -4.55 18.72 -20.06
C ASP A 80 -3.11 19.26 -19.93
N ASP A 81 -2.77 19.93 -18.83
CA ASP A 81 -1.41 20.42 -18.55
C ASP A 81 -0.44 19.25 -18.34
N ILE A 82 -0.86 18.25 -17.56
CA ILE A 82 -0.10 17.02 -17.34
C ILE A 82 0.08 16.25 -18.65
N THR A 83 -0.99 16.16 -19.46
CA THR A 83 -0.94 15.48 -20.77
C THR A 83 0.02 16.19 -21.72
N THR A 84 0.00 17.52 -21.72
CA THR A 84 0.89 18.36 -22.53
C THR A 84 2.34 18.20 -22.11
N TYR A 85 2.63 18.21 -20.81
CA TYR A 85 3.97 17.99 -20.26
C TYR A 85 4.53 16.60 -20.66
N ILE A 86 3.74 15.54 -20.50
CA ILE A 86 4.16 14.19 -20.88
C ILE A 86 4.39 14.08 -22.39
N ALA A 87 3.57 14.73 -23.21
CA ALA A 87 3.72 14.73 -24.67
C ALA A 87 5.02 15.42 -25.11
N GLN A 88 5.36 16.57 -24.50
CA GLN A 88 6.61 17.30 -24.76
C GLN A 88 7.83 16.49 -24.34
N GLN A 89 7.78 15.84 -23.18
CA GLN A 89 8.90 15.03 -22.70
C GLN A 89 9.17 13.84 -23.62
N ARG A 90 8.12 13.12 -24.03
CA ARG A 90 8.25 12.00 -24.98
C ARG A 90 8.74 12.43 -26.36
N ALA A 91 8.42 13.65 -26.80
CA ALA A 91 8.92 14.18 -28.06
C ALA A 91 10.42 14.49 -27.97
N THR A 92 10.84 15.09 -26.86
CA THR A 92 12.25 15.38 -26.55
C THR A 92 13.08 14.10 -26.46
N ASP A 93 12.59 13.09 -25.76
CA ASP A 93 13.28 11.80 -25.64
C ASP A 93 13.42 11.11 -27.01
N ARG A 94 12.36 11.12 -27.84
CA ARG A 94 12.43 10.59 -29.21
C ARG A 94 13.43 11.33 -30.10
N ALA A 95 13.52 12.65 -29.97
CA ALA A 95 14.50 13.45 -30.72
C ALA A 95 15.94 13.18 -30.26
N ARG A 96 16.12 12.88 -28.97
CA ARG A 96 17.41 12.55 -28.37
C ARG A 96 17.87 11.12 -28.70
N ASP A 97 16.93 10.19 -28.85
CA ASP A 97 17.20 8.80 -29.20
C ASP A 97 17.35 8.57 -30.72
N LEU A 98 17.20 9.63 -31.55
CA LEU A 98 17.46 9.56 -32.99
C LEU A 98 18.99 9.50 -33.21
N PRO A 99 19.55 8.41 -33.79
CA PRO A 99 20.97 8.34 -34.08
C PRO A 99 21.34 9.30 -35.23
N ASP A 100 22.56 9.87 -35.20
CA ASP A 100 23.15 10.82 -36.17
C ASP A 100 23.20 10.34 -37.66
N GLN A 101 22.56 9.21 -38.00
CA GLN A 101 22.69 8.56 -39.32
C GLN A 101 21.67 9.00 -40.38
N GLU A 102 20.79 9.97 -40.12
CA GLU A 102 19.91 10.56 -41.16
C GLU A 102 20.28 12.01 -41.54
N LEU A 103 21.56 12.38 -41.41
CA LEU A 103 22.12 13.64 -41.92
C LEU A 103 23.18 13.44 -43.02
N LEU A 104 22.95 12.48 -43.93
CA LEU A 104 23.69 12.33 -45.19
C LEU A 104 22.75 12.15 -46.38
#